data_AF-A0A7C3QCZ1-F1
#
_entry.id   AF-A0A7C3QCZ1-F1
#
_cell.length_a   1.000
_cell.length_b   1.000
_cell.length_c   1.000
_cell.angle_alpha   90.00
_cell.angle_beta   90.00
_cell.angle_gamma   90.00
#
_symmetry.space_group_name_H-M   'P 1'
#
loop_
_entity.id
_entity.type
_entity.pdbx_description
1 polymer ?
#
loop_
_entity_poly.entity_id
_entity_poly.type
_entity_poly.pdbx_seq_one_letter_code
_entity_poly.pdbx_strand_id
1 'polypeptide(L)'
;MDKLLRVARKEFAGFFSSPIAFIFFGAFLAVTLFIVFWVETFFARNIADVRPLFAWMPVLMIFLTAAITMRMWSEERRSGTLEFLLTSPVAPWRLVVGKFLACLALVAVALLLTLPLPITVSLIGNLDWGPVVGGYVATLFLAAAYIAIGLFVSARSDSQIVSLIVTVLVCGVFYLLGSETLTALFGTRVGELLQLLGSGSRFESITRGVIDARDLYYYLSLGGLFLTLNIFALERLRWAGNSSNRRHRQWGAVTVLLAANLLAANLWLQPIGWARADITEGNIYSISDTTRGYLSRLREPLLIRGYFSAQTHPLLAPLVPRLRDLLEEYAVAG
;
A
#
# COMPACT_ATOMS: atom_id res chain seq x y z
N MET A 1 -21.84 12.09 18.25
CA MET A 1 -20.85 11.05 17.89
C MET A 1 -21.36 10.32 16.66
N ASP A 2 -20.71 10.51 15.52
CA ASP A 2 -21.18 10.02 14.24
C ASP A 2 -21.36 8.50 14.24
N LYS A 3 -22.44 8.02 13.60
CA LYS A 3 -22.76 6.58 13.51
C LYS A 3 -21.57 5.75 12.98
N LEU A 4 -20.73 6.34 12.12
CA LEU A 4 -19.51 5.73 11.58
C LEU A 4 -18.45 5.44 12.65
N LEU A 5 -18.17 6.41 13.52
CA LEU A 5 -17.15 6.30 14.55
C LEU A 5 -17.56 5.31 15.65
N ARG A 6 -18.86 5.17 15.89
CA ARG A 6 -19.42 4.11 16.76
C ARG A 6 -19.19 2.72 16.19
N VAL A 7 -19.41 2.52 14.89
CA VAL A 7 -19.12 1.23 14.23
C VAL A 7 -17.63 0.93 14.31
N ALA A 8 -16.77 1.87 13.91
CA ALA A 8 -15.31 1.69 13.97
C ALA A 8 -14.82 1.33 15.39
N ARG A 9 -15.32 2.03 16.42
CA ARG A 9 -14.96 1.76 17.81
C ARG A 9 -15.46 0.40 18.30
N LYS A 10 -16.68 0.00 17.91
CA LYS A 10 -17.24 -1.32 18.24
C LYS A 10 -16.39 -2.44 17.63
N GLU A 11 -16.07 -2.34 16.35
CA GLU A 11 -15.26 -3.33 15.63
C GLU A 11 -13.83 -3.39 16.19
N PHE A 12 -13.21 -2.22 16.43
CA PHE A 12 -11.89 -2.14 17.05
C PHE A 12 -11.88 -2.79 18.44
N ALA A 13 -12.84 -2.46 19.30
CA ALA A 13 -12.96 -3.09 20.62
C ALA A 13 -13.23 -4.60 20.53
N GLY A 14 -13.98 -5.05 19.51
CA GLY A 14 -14.24 -6.46 19.23
C GLY A 14 -12.95 -7.26 19.00
N PHE A 15 -11.96 -6.68 18.33
CA PHE A 15 -10.66 -7.35 18.15
C PHE A 15 -9.92 -7.58 19.47
N PHE A 16 -9.90 -6.60 20.36
CA PHE A 16 -9.22 -6.69 21.67
C PHE A 16 -10.02 -7.47 22.71
N SER A 17 -11.32 -7.65 22.50
CA SER A 17 -12.18 -8.45 23.39
C SER A 17 -11.84 -9.95 23.29
N SER A 18 -11.13 -10.37 22.24
CA SER A 18 -10.66 -11.73 22.05
C SER A 18 -9.13 -11.78 22.11
N PRO A 19 -8.51 -12.87 22.64
CA PRO A 19 -7.05 -13.05 22.65
C PRO A 19 -6.40 -13.02 21.26
N ILE A 20 -7.21 -13.10 20.20
CA ILE A 20 -6.75 -13.22 18.83
C ILE A 20 -5.93 -12.00 18.39
N ALA A 21 -6.28 -10.77 18.78
CA ALA A 21 -5.50 -9.58 18.42
C ALA A 21 -4.08 -9.64 18.99
N PHE A 22 -3.92 -10.10 20.23
CA PHE A 22 -2.61 -10.24 20.88
C PHE A 22 -1.76 -11.32 20.21
N ILE A 23 -2.36 -12.47 19.85
CA ILE A 23 -1.69 -13.53 19.10
C ILE A 23 -1.22 -13.01 17.73
N PHE A 24 -2.05 -12.23 17.04
CA PHE A 24 -1.68 -11.62 15.77
C PHE A 24 -0.51 -10.65 15.88
N PHE A 25 -0.54 -9.75 16.86
CA PHE A 25 0.59 -8.85 17.09
C PHE A 25 1.87 -9.60 17.45
N GLY A 26 1.79 -10.59 18.33
CA GLY A 26 2.92 -11.42 18.72
C GLY A 26 3.53 -12.16 17.52
N ALA A 27 2.69 -12.81 16.71
CA ALA A 27 3.13 -13.52 15.51
C ALA A 27 3.73 -12.56 14.47
N PHE A 28 3.08 -11.43 14.21
CA PHE A 28 3.58 -10.42 13.29
C PHE A 28 4.95 -9.86 13.71
N LEU A 29 5.09 -9.50 14.99
CA LEU A 29 6.38 -9.02 15.53
C LEU A 29 7.44 -10.11 15.47
N ALA A 30 7.13 -11.33 15.89
CA ALA A 30 8.08 -12.44 15.90
C ALA A 30 8.61 -12.73 14.49
N VAL A 31 7.73 -12.80 13.49
CA VAL A 31 8.12 -13.02 12.09
C VAL A 31 8.93 -11.83 11.57
N THR A 32 8.52 -10.59 11.86
CA THR A 32 9.25 -9.40 11.43
C THR A 32 10.67 -9.35 12.00
N LEU A 33 10.80 -9.62 13.31
CA LEU A 33 12.09 -9.69 14.00
C LEU A 33 12.95 -10.82 13.46
N PHE A 34 12.38 -12.00 13.25
CA PHE A 34 13.08 -13.15 12.67
C PHE A 34 13.64 -12.83 11.28
N ILE A 35 12.85 -12.18 10.42
CA ILE A 35 13.31 -11.78 9.08
C ILE A 35 14.47 -10.79 9.17
N VAL A 36 14.34 -9.73 9.99
CA VAL A 36 15.39 -8.71 10.10
C VAL A 36 16.70 -9.30 10.63
N PHE A 37 16.65 -10.06 11.72
CA PHE A 37 17.87 -10.55 12.37
C PHE A 37 18.47 -11.79 11.70
N TRP A 38 17.64 -12.72 11.21
CA TRP A 38 18.10 -14.00 10.69
C TRP A 38 18.17 -14.03 9.15
N VAL A 39 17.10 -13.65 8.46
CA VAL A 39 17.03 -13.74 6.99
C VAL A 39 17.92 -12.68 6.34
N GLU A 40 17.80 -11.45 6.79
CA GLU A 40 18.56 -10.31 6.24
C GLU A 40 19.95 -10.15 6.87
N THR A 41 20.27 -10.98 7.86
CA THR A 41 21.56 -11.00 8.58
C THR A 41 22.00 -9.60 9.02
N PHE A 42 21.12 -8.87 9.71
CA PHE A 42 21.33 -7.46 10.06
C PHE A 42 22.75 -7.16 10.62
N PHE A 43 23.24 -7.98 11.54
CA PHE A 43 24.57 -7.81 12.14
C PHE A 43 25.73 -8.06 11.17
N ALA A 44 25.55 -8.87 10.13
CA ALA A 44 26.58 -9.16 9.13
C ALA A 44 26.77 -8.01 8.13
N ARG A 45 25.75 -7.14 7.95
CA ARG A 45 25.81 -6.00 7.03
C ARG A 45 26.73 -4.87 7.52
N ASN A 46 27.01 -4.81 8.82
CA ASN A 46 27.87 -3.81 9.48
C ASN A 46 27.52 -2.34 9.10
N ILE A 47 26.24 -2.08 8.82
CA ILE A 47 25.69 -0.76 8.49
C ILE A 47 24.41 -0.60 9.31
N ALA A 48 24.24 0.55 9.96
CA ALA A 48 23.01 0.89 10.68
C ALA A 48 21.92 1.30 9.69
N ASP A 49 21.16 0.31 9.20
CA ASP A 49 20.16 0.51 8.15
C ASP A 49 18.86 -0.27 8.42
N VAL A 50 17.72 0.41 8.28
CA VAL A 50 16.38 -0.17 8.48
C VAL A 50 15.75 -0.68 7.19
N ARG A 51 16.36 -0.46 6.02
CA ARG A 51 15.85 -0.97 4.74
C ARG A 51 15.49 -2.47 4.76
N PRO A 52 16.24 -3.36 5.44
CA PRO A 52 15.87 -4.77 5.57
C PRO A 52 14.51 -5.02 6.24
N LEU A 53 14.06 -4.15 7.15
CA LEU A 53 12.74 -4.22 7.77
C LEU A 53 11.64 -4.08 6.71
N PHE A 54 11.82 -3.14 5.78
CA PHE A 54 10.80 -2.80 4.80
C PHE A 54 10.80 -3.75 3.59
N ALA A 55 11.92 -4.39 3.26
CA ALA A 55 12.03 -5.28 2.10
C ALA A 55 10.94 -6.38 2.07
N TRP A 56 10.65 -7.00 3.22
CA TRP A 56 9.65 -8.07 3.34
C TRP A 56 8.27 -7.58 3.77
N MET A 57 8.15 -6.29 4.11
CA MET A 57 6.93 -5.70 4.64
C MET A 57 5.73 -5.85 3.70
N PRO A 58 5.85 -5.70 2.36
CA PRO A 58 4.73 -5.93 1.45
C PRO A 58 4.15 -7.33 1.54
N VAL A 59 5.02 -8.34 1.63
CA VAL A 59 4.62 -9.75 1.74
C VAL A 59 3.96 -10.00 3.09
N LEU A 60 4.55 -9.51 4.18
CA LEU A 60 3.96 -9.62 5.51
C LEU A 60 2.60 -8.93 5.59
N MET A 61 2.44 -7.76 4.95
CA MET A 61 1.16 -7.05 4.88
C MET A 61 0.10 -7.86 4.13
N ILE A 62 0.44 -8.61 3.08
CA ILE A 62 -0.52 -9.49 2.39
C ILE A 62 -1.14 -10.48 3.38
N PHE A 63 -0.30 -11.20 4.12
CA PHE A 63 -0.78 -12.20 5.08
C PHE A 63 -1.51 -11.56 6.27
N LEU A 64 -0.95 -10.48 6.82
CA LEU A 64 -1.54 -9.78 7.96
C LEU A 64 -2.93 -9.23 7.62
N THR A 65 -3.05 -8.49 6.52
CA THR A 65 -4.33 -7.89 6.11
C THR A 65 -5.36 -8.95 5.71
N ALA A 66 -4.96 -10.01 5.01
CA ALA A 66 -5.84 -11.13 4.72
C ALA A 66 -6.38 -11.79 6.00
N ALA A 67 -5.52 -12.04 6.99
CA ALA A 67 -5.92 -12.66 8.24
C ALA A 67 -6.80 -11.77 9.14
N ILE A 68 -6.61 -10.46 9.11
CA ILE A 68 -7.47 -9.51 9.83
C ILE A 68 -8.84 -9.40 9.17
N THR A 69 -8.86 -9.23 7.84
CA THR A 69 -10.09 -8.96 7.09
C THR A 69 -10.95 -10.20 6.86
N MET A 70 -10.39 -11.42 6.90
CA MET A 70 -11.10 -12.64 6.52
C MET A 70 -12.44 -12.80 7.24
N ARG A 71 -12.50 -12.46 8.54
CA ARG A 71 -13.69 -12.65 9.39
C ARG A 71 -14.73 -11.54 9.29
N MET A 72 -14.35 -10.36 8.80
CA MET A 72 -15.12 -9.13 8.96
C MET A 72 -16.51 -9.20 8.35
N TRP A 73 -16.67 -9.89 7.22
CA TRP A 73 -17.98 -10.12 6.60
C TRP A 73 -18.35 -11.60 6.56
N SER A 74 -17.38 -12.50 6.35
CA SER A 74 -17.68 -13.93 6.25
C SER A 74 -18.31 -14.48 7.52
N GLU A 75 -17.94 -13.98 8.71
CA GLU A 75 -18.48 -14.45 9.99
C GLU A 75 -19.91 -13.94 10.21
N GLU A 76 -20.19 -12.69 9.86
CA GLU A 76 -21.55 -12.14 9.90
C GLU A 76 -22.48 -12.84 8.92
N ARG A 77 -21.94 -13.21 7.76
CA ARG A 77 -22.68 -13.94 6.74
C ARG A 77 -22.95 -15.39 7.16
N ARG A 78 -21.94 -16.08 7.68
CA ARG A 78 -22.05 -17.44 8.22
C ARG A 78 -23.00 -17.53 9.41
N SER A 79 -23.04 -16.51 10.27
CA SER A 79 -23.94 -16.43 11.43
C SER A 79 -25.36 -15.96 11.08
N GLY A 80 -25.65 -15.58 9.82
CA GLY A 80 -26.93 -15.03 9.40
C GLY A 80 -27.22 -13.61 9.94
N THR A 81 -26.27 -13.00 10.67
CA THR A 81 -26.44 -11.66 11.26
C THR A 81 -26.33 -10.55 10.22
N LEU A 82 -25.78 -10.84 9.04
CA LEU A 82 -25.66 -9.89 7.93
C LEU A 82 -27.02 -9.31 7.50
N GLU A 83 -28.09 -10.11 7.49
CA GLU A 83 -29.44 -9.65 7.11
C GLU A 83 -30.00 -8.65 8.13
N PHE A 84 -29.77 -8.90 9.42
CA PHE A 84 -30.13 -7.98 10.48
C PHE A 84 -29.33 -6.68 10.40
N LEU A 85 -28.04 -6.76 10.06
CA LEU A 85 -27.19 -5.59 9.90
C LEU A 85 -27.66 -4.71 8.73
N LEU A 86 -28.06 -5.32 7.61
CA LEU A 86 -28.53 -4.65 6.40
C LEU A 86 -29.93 -4.02 6.55
N THR A 87 -30.75 -4.51 7.49
CA THR A 87 -32.06 -3.93 7.83
C THR A 87 -31.97 -2.82 8.88
N SER A 88 -30.82 -2.68 9.55
CA SER A 88 -30.59 -1.60 10.51
C SER A 88 -30.61 -0.20 9.86
N PRO A 89 -30.94 0.88 10.60
CA PRO A 89 -31.02 2.25 10.08
C PRO A 89 -29.63 2.91 9.90
N VAL A 90 -28.67 2.15 9.38
CA VAL A 90 -27.29 2.55 9.11
C VAL A 90 -26.98 2.32 7.63
N ALA A 91 -26.50 3.36 6.95
CA ALA A 91 -26.15 3.25 5.53
C ALA A 91 -24.97 2.27 5.32
N PRO A 92 -24.98 1.41 4.28
CA PRO A 92 -23.93 0.41 4.04
C PRO A 92 -22.52 0.98 3.92
N TRP A 93 -22.36 2.17 3.33
CA TRP A 93 -21.06 2.83 3.25
C TRP A 93 -20.45 3.13 4.64
N ARG A 94 -21.28 3.43 5.66
CA ARG A 94 -20.80 3.66 7.03
C ARG A 94 -20.32 2.38 7.68
N LEU A 95 -20.94 1.25 7.36
CA LEU A 95 -20.53 -0.06 7.85
C LEU A 95 -19.20 -0.47 7.24
N VAL A 96 -19.07 -0.34 5.90
CA VAL A 96 -17.84 -0.66 5.17
C VAL A 96 -16.68 0.22 5.64
N VAL A 97 -16.86 1.55 5.68
CA VAL A 97 -15.81 2.48 6.12
C VAL A 97 -15.49 2.30 7.60
N GLY A 98 -16.48 2.02 8.45
CA GLY A 98 -16.26 1.74 9.87
C GLY A 98 -15.37 0.51 10.09
N LYS A 99 -15.66 -0.59 9.39
CA LYS A 99 -14.84 -1.82 9.43
C LYS A 99 -13.44 -1.60 8.87
N PHE A 100 -13.34 -0.86 7.76
CA PHE A 100 -12.06 -0.46 7.18
C PHE A 100 -11.18 0.31 8.18
N LEU A 101 -11.73 1.33 8.84
CA LEU A 101 -11.00 2.12 9.83
C LEU A 101 -10.58 1.28 11.05
N ALA A 102 -11.40 0.33 11.49
CA ALA A 102 -11.04 -0.57 12.58
C ALA A 102 -9.86 -1.49 12.20
N CYS A 103 -9.88 -2.08 11.00
CA CYS A 103 -8.76 -2.89 10.50
C CYS A 103 -7.49 -2.05 10.30
N LEU A 104 -7.63 -0.84 9.76
CA LEU A 104 -6.50 0.07 9.53
C LEU A 104 -5.87 0.50 10.86
N ALA A 105 -6.68 0.81 11.87
CA ALA A 105 -6.19 1.11 13.21
C ALA A 105 -5.45 -0.08 13.83
N LEU A 106 -5.92 -1.31 13.61
CA LEU A 106 -5.24 -2.52 14.10
C LEU A 106 -3.87 -2.69 13.45
N VAL A 107 -3.77 -2.48 12.14
CA VAL A 107 -2.47 -2.51 11.45
C VAL A 107 -1.58 -1.34 11.89
N ALA A 108 -2.12 -0.13 12.09
CA ALA A 108 -1.36 1.00 12.59
C ALA A 108 -0.75 0.71 13.98
N VAL A 109 -1.50 0.04 14.86
CA VAL A 109 -0.97 -0.45 16.15
C VAL A 109 0.13 -1.49 15.92
N ALA A 110 -0.06 -2.47 15.02
CA ALA A 110 0.98 -3.45 14.70
C ALA A 110 2.29 -2.80 14.20
N LEU A 111 2.19 -1.77 13.35
CA LEU A 111 3.33 -0.99 12.87
C LEU A 111 3.97 -0.16 13.98
N LEU A 112 3.17 0.43 14.87
CA LEU A 112 3.68 1.18 16.02
C LEU A 112 4.49 0.28 16.96
N LEU A 113 4.08 -0.98 17.11
CA LEU A 113 4.82 -1.96 17.88
C LEU A 113 6.17 -2.36 17.25
N THR A 114 6.42 -2.06 15.97
CA THR A 114 7.74 -2.29 15.35
C THR A 114 8.70 -1.10 15.49
N LEU A 115 8.22 0.08 15.89
CA LEU A 115 9.04 1.28 16.12
C LEU A 115 10.22 1.12 17.11
N PRO A 116 10.18 0.23 18.12
CA PRO A 116 11.35 -0.01 18.95
C PRO A 116 12.60 -0.42 18.15
N LEU A 117 12.45 -1.08 17.00
CA LEU A 117 13.58 -1.48 16.14
C LEU A 117 14.36 -0.30 15.54
N PRO A 118 13.76 0.62 14.76
CA PRO A 118 14.48 1.78 14.25
C PRO A 118 15.05 2.65 15.39
N ILE A 119 14.34 2.73 16.52
CA ILE A 119 14.83 3.45 17.70
C ILE A 119 16.12 2.81 18.23
N THR A 120 16.18 1.49 18.44
CA THR A 120 17.41 0.85 18.93
C THR A 120 18.55 0.95 17.91
N VAL A 121 18.26 0.87 16.61
CA VAL A 121 19.27 1.06 15.55
C VAL A 121 19.83 2.49 15.57
N SER A 122 18.99 3.50 15.77
CA SER A 122 19.41 4.91 15.86
C SER A 122 20.31 5.21 17.07
N LEU A 123 20.23 4.42 18.13
CA LEU A 123 21.10 4.56 19.30
C LEU A 123 22.49 3.95 19.07
N ILE A 124 22.59 2.96 18.16
CA ILE A 124 23.82 2.20 17.91
C ILE A 124 24.60 2.77 16.73
N GLY A 125 23.95 3.43 15.78
CA GLY A 125 24.60 4.04 14.62
C GLY A 125 23.86 5.25 14.06
N ASN A 126 24.48 5.91 13.09
CA ASN A 126 23.90 7.08 12.43
C ASN A 126 22.83 6.66 11.42
N LEU A 127 21.57 6.62 11.87
CA LEU A 127 20.43 6.19 11.07
C LEU A 127 19.73 7.38 10.42
N ASP A 128 19.57 7.34 9.11
CA ASP A 128 18.73 8.28 8.37
C ASP A 128 17.23 8.00 8.66
N TRP A 129 16.56 8.98 9.27
CA TRP A 129 15.14 8.91 9.62
C TRP A 129 14.19 9.09 8.42
N GLY A 130 14.67 9.64 7.30
CA GLY A 130 13.88 9.85 6.09
C GLY A 130 13.29 8.54 5.55
N PRO A 131 14.12 7.55 5.20
CA PRO A 131 13.67 6.21 4.79
C PRO A 131 12.80 5.49 5.83
N VAL A 132 13.04 5.73 7.13
CA VAL A 132 12.22 5.16 8.21
C VAL A 132 10.79 5.66 8.10
N VAL A 133 10.59 6.97 8.10
CA VAL A 133 9.26 7.59 8.01
C VAL A 133 8.58 7.25 6.69
N GLY A 134 9.31 7.34 5.58
CA GLY A 134 8.82 6.94 4.25
C GLY A 134 8.33 5.50 4.22
N GLY A 135 9.11 4.56 4.76
CA GLY A 135 8.75 3.15 4.84
C GLY A 135 7.49 2.89 5.66
N TYR A 136 7.32 3.55 6.80
CA TYR A 136 6.10 3.41 7.62
C TYR A 136 4.86 3.98 6.92
N VAL A 137 4.99 5.16 6.30
CA VAL A 137 3.90 5.77 5.53
C VAL A 137 3.52 4.87 4.36
N ALA A 138 4.49 4.41 3.56
CA ALA A 138 4.25 3.49 2.46
C ALA A 138 3.53 2.22 2.92
N THR A 139 3.99 1.64 4.04
CA THR A 139 3.40 0.41 4.59
C THR A 139 1.96 0.63 5.02
N LEU A 140 1.64 1.78 5.62
CA LEU A 140 0.28 2.11 6.03
C LEU A 140 -0.66 2.27 4.82
N PHE A 141 -0.22 2.96 3.77
CA PHE A 141 -0.99 3.12 2.53
C PHE A 141 -1.16 1.79 1.78
N LEU A 142 -0.10 0.97 1.73
CA LEU A 142 -0.17 -0.38 1.16
C LEU A 142 -1.16 -1.26 1.94
N ALA A 143 -1.10 -1.23 3.27
CA ALA A 143 -2.02 -1.96 4.13
C ALA A 143 -3.47 -1.47 3.92
N ALA A 144 -3.70 -0.17 3.78
CA ALA A 144 -5.01 0.38 3.46
C ALA A 144 -5.57 -0.21 2.14
N ALA A 145 -4.76 -0.27 1.09
CA ALA A 145 -5.18 -0.88 -0.18
C ALA A 145 -5.52 -2.38 -0.03
N TYR A 146 -4.67 -3.14 0.67
CA TYR A 146 -4.89 -4.58 0.87
C TYR A 146 -6.06 -4.89 1.82
N ILE A 147 -6.30 -4.06 2.84
CA ILE A 147 -7.50 -4.17 3.69
C ILE A 147 -8.77 -3.96 2.86
N ALA A 148 -8.79 -2.97 1.96
CA ALA A 148 -9.93 -2.74 1.09
C ALA A 148 -10.24 -3.96 0.20
N ILE A 149 -9.21 -4.56 -0.39
CA ILE A 149 -9.31 -5.81 -1.16
C ILE A 149 -9.85 -6.95 -0.29
N GLY A 150 -9.25 -7.17 0.89
CA GLY A 150 -9.66 -8.24 1.79
C GLY A 150 -11.10 -8.11 2.29
N LEU A 151 -11.54 -6.88 2.61
CA LEU A 151 -12.93 -6.62 2.97
C LEU A 151 -13.89 -6.92 1.83
N PHE A 152 -13.51 -6.61 0.58
CA PHE A 152 -14.33 -6.90 -0.59
C PHE A 152 -14.46 -8.40 -0.85
N VAL A 153 -13.34 -9.14 -0.73
CA VAL A 153 -13.32 -10.60 -0.85
C VAL A 153 -14.16 -11.23 0.27
N SER A 154 -13.97 -10.80 1.51
CA SER A 154 -14.73 -11.30 2.67
C SER A 154 -16.23 -11.06 2.52
N ALA A 155 -16.65 -9.93 1.92
CA ALA A 155 -18.07 -9.67 1.67
C ALA A 155 -18.71 -10.70 0.71
N ARG A 156 -17.92 -11.32 -0.16
CA ARG A 156 -18.38 -12.32 -1.13
C ARG A 156 -18.24 -13.77 -0.67
N SER A 157 -17.45 -14.03 0.36
CA SER A 157 -17.17 -15.38 0.83
C SER A 157 -17.96 -15.73 2.09
N ASP A 158 -18.53 -16.94 2.13
CA ASP A 158 -19.26 -17.44 3.30
C ASP A 158 -18.33 -18.17 4.30
N SER A 159 -17.06 -18.39 3.95
CA SER A 159 -16.07 -19.03 4.82
C SER A 159 -14.81 -18.18 4.99
N GLN A 160 -14.33 -18.11 6.23
CA GLN A 160 -13.14 -17.35 6.63
C GLN A 160 -11.88 -17.84 5.88
N ILE A 161 -11.71 -19.15 5.74
CA ILE A 161 -10.54 -19.76 5.10
C ILE A 161 -10.49 -19.40 3.62
N VAL A 162 -11.62 -19.50 2.89
CA VAL A 162 -11.67 -19.10 1.47
C VAL A 162 -11.43 -17.61 1.33
N SER A 163 -12.00 -16.79 2.22
CA SER A 163 -11.73 -15.34 2.22
C SER A 163 -10.24 -15.04 2.38
N LEU A 164 -9.54 -15.75 3.27
CA LEU A 164 -8.11 -15.59 3.48
C LEU A 164 -7.32 -15.96 2.21
N ILE A 165 -7.54 -17.17 1.67
CA ILE A 165 -6.79 -17.67 0.51
C ILE A 165 -6.98 -16.76 -0.71
N VAL A 166 -8.23 -16.37 -1.00
CA VAL A 166 -8.53 -15.50 -2.15
C VAL A 166 -7.92 -14.11 -1.95
N THR A 167 -7.93 -13.57 -0.74
CA THR A 167 -7.29 -12.26 -0.46
C THR A 167 -5.78 -12.33 -0.67
N VAL A 168 -5.13 -13.39 -0.15
CA VAL A 168 -3.68 -13.61 -0.34
C VAL A 168 -3.35 -13.73 -1.83
N LEU A 169 -4.14 -14.48 -2.60
CA LEU A 169 -3.93 -14.62 -4.05
C LEU A 169 -4.09 -13.29 -4.78
N VAL A 170 -5.16 -12.53 -4.51
CA VAL A 170 -5.41 -11.26 -5.18
C VAL A 170 -4.33 -10.24 -4.84
N CYS A 171 -4.00 -10.06 -3.56
CA CYS A 171 -2.94 -9.14 -3.15
C CYS A 171 -1.55 -9.61 -3.64
N GLY A 172 -1.31 -10.92 -3.68
CA GLY A 172 -0.10 -11.52 -4.24
C GLY A 172 0.06 -11.22 -5.73
N VAL A 173 -1.01 -11.27 -6.52
CA VAL A 173 -0.99 -10.86 -7.93
C VAL A 173 -0.64 -9.38 -8.06
N PHE A 174 -1.24 -8.49 -7.27
CA PHE A 174 -0.90 -7.05 -7.29
C PHE A 174 0.56 -6.77 -6.92
N TYR A 175 1.11 -7.53 -5.97
CA TYR A 175 2.52 -7.45 -5.60
C TYR A 175 3.44 -7.93 -6.72
N LEU A 176 3.10 -9.07 -7.33
CA LEU A 176 3.86 -9.68 -8.42
C LEU A 176 3.83 -8.87 -9.72
N LEU A 177 2.74 -8.15 -10.00
CA LEU A 177 2.54 -7.41 -11.25
C LEU A 177 3.63 -6.35 -11.57
N GLY A 178 4.54 -6.02 -10.65
CA GLY A 178 5.72 -5.20 -10.96
C GLY A 178 7.03 -5.71 -10.37
N SER A 179 7.13 -7.01 -10.05
CA SER A 179 8.42 -7.58 -9.64
C SER A 179 9.39 -7.64 -10.84
N GLU A 180 10.68 -7.46 -10.56
CA GLU A 180 11.74 -7.64 -11.57
C GLU A 180 11.69 -9.04 -12.20
N THR A 181 11.29 -10.04 -11.42
CA THR A 181 11.15 -11.43 -11.87
C THR A 181 10.10 -11.62 -12.95
N LEU A 182 8.97 -10.91 -12.89
CA LEU A 182 7.92 -11.00 -13.91
C LEU A 182 8.21 -10.07 -15.07
N THR A 183 8.69 -8.86 -14.79
CA THR A 183 9.02 -7.89 -15.82
C THR A 183 10.19 -8.32 -16.70
N ALA A 184 11.11 -9.16 -16.20
CA ALA A 184 12.17 -9.79 -17.00
C ALA A 184 11.67 -10.90 -17.94
N LEU A 185 10.51 -11.51 -17.64
CA LEU A 185 9.88 -12.52 -18.51
C LEU A 185 9.07 -11.89 -19.65
N PHE A 186 8.73 -10.61 -19.55
CA PHE A 186 8.01 -9.85 -20.56
C PHE A 186 8.95 -8.83 -21.24
N GLY A 187 8.77 -8.54 -22.53
CA GLY A 187 9.63 -7.58 -23.24
C GLY A 187 9.61 -6.16 -22.63
N THR A 188 10.63 -5.34 -22.91
CA THR A 188 10.87 -4.01 -22.29
C THR A 188 9.64 -3.10 -22.19
N ARG A 189 8.82 -3.02 -23.24
CA ARG A 189 7.58 -2.19 -23.23
C ARG A 189 6.48 -2.70 -22.30
N VAL A 190 6.35 -4.02 -22.18
CA VAL A 190 5.35 -4.63 -21.29
C VAL A 190 5.87 -4.61 -19.86
N GLY A 191 7.18 -4.77 -19.66
CA GLY A 191 7.87 -4.60 -18.39
C GLY A 191 7.67 -3.22 -17.78
N GLU A 192 7.78 -2.14 -18.57
CA GLU A 192 7.51 -0.78 -18.11
C GLU A 192 6.05 -0.56 -17.70
N LEU A 193 5.07 -1.06 -18.46
CA LEU A 193 3.65 -0.99 -18.11
C LEU A 193 3.30 -1.81 -16.85
N LEU A 194 3.95 -2.96 -16.68
CA LEU A 194 3.81 -3.80 -15.50
C LEU A 194 4.45 -3.15 -14.26
N GLN A 195 5.62 -2.54 -14.38
CA GLN A 195 6.25 -1.78 -13.30
C GLN A 195 5.39 -0.60 -12.82
N LEU A 196 4.63 0.03 -13.72
CA LEU A 196 3.69 1.10 -13.37
C LEU A 196 2.48 0.61 -12.55
N LEU A 197 2.08 -0.65 -12.75
CA LEU A 197 0.95 -1.30 -12.10
C LEU A 197 1.33 -2.07 -10.83
N GLY A 198 2.60 -2.42 -10.64
CA GLY A 198 3.07 -3.16 -9.48
C GLY A 198 3.03 -2.35 -8.18
N SER A 199 2.42 -2.93 -7.15
CA SER A 199 2.46 -2.33 -5.81
C SER A 199 3.84 -2.44 -5.15
N GLY A 200 4.65 -3.43 -5.54
CA GLY A 200 5.99 -3.68 -4.98
C GLY A 200 7.07 -2.69 -5.47
N SER A 201 7.10 -2.36 -6.76
CA SER A 201 8.06 -1.42 -7.36
C SER A 201 7.93 0.00 -6.81
N ARG A 202 6.68 0.45 -6.61
CA ARG A 202 6.36 1.73 -5.96
C ARG A 202 6.73 1.74 -4.48
N PHE A 203 6.53 0.62 -3.79
CA PHE A 203 6.93 0.48 -2.39
C PHE A 203 8.44 0.60 -2.23
N GLU A 204 9.22 -0.05 -3.10
CA GLU A 204 10.69 0.02 -3.07
C GLU A 204 11.19 1.46 -3.25
N SER A 205 10.57 2.22 -4.16
CA SER A 205 10.90 3.64 -4.39
C SER A 205 10.65 4.49 -3.13
N ILE A 206 9.52 4.28 -2.45
CA ILE A 206 9.22 5.01 -1.21
C ILE A 206 10.17 4.61 -0.06
N THR A 207 10.56 3.34 0.03
CA THR A 207 11.52 2.88 1.06
C THR A 207 12.92 3.44 0.90
N ARG A 208 13.26 4.01 -0.27
CA ARG A 208 14.52 4.74 -0.48
C ARG A 208 14.50 6.16 0.10
N GLY A 209 13.38 6.62 0.65
CA GLY A 209 13.22 7.97 1.21
C GLY A 209 12.71 9.00 0.21
N VAL A 210 12.19 8.57 -0.94
CA VAL A 210 11.57 9.44 -1.94
C VAL A 210 10.07 9.20 -1.92
N ILE A 211 9.29 10.14 -1.39
CA ILE A 211 7.83 10.06 -1.43
C ILE A 211 7.34 10.76 -2.70
N ASP A 212 6.83 9.96 -3.63
CA ASP A 212 6.08 10.46 -4.77
C ASP A 212 4.58 10.50 -4.47
N ALA A 213 3.94 11.65 -4.69
CA ALA A 213 2.49 11.77 -4.53
C ALA A 213 1.71 10.80 -5.44
N ARG A 214 2.32 10.41 -6.57
CA ARG A 214 1.79 9.43 -7.53
C ARG A 214 1.61 8.06 -6.91
N ASP A 215 2.56 7.61 -6.09
CA ASP A 215 2.53 6.30 -5.46
C ASP A 215 1.49 6.25 -4.34
N LEU A 216 1.42 7.30 -3.53
CA LEU A 216 0.40 7.46 -2.50
C LEU A 216 -1.01 7.49 -3.10
N TYR A 217 -1.19 8.24 -4.20
CA TYR A 217 -2.45 8.28 -4.92
C TYR A 217 -2.81 6.92 -5.52
N TYR A 218 -1.85 6.17 -6.05
CA TYR A 218 -2.08 4.82 -6.55
C TYR A 218 -2.69 3.93 -5.46
N TYR A 219 -2.11 3.86 -4.26
CA TYR A 219 -2.66 3.06 -3.17
C TYR A 219 -4.05 3.52 -2.72
N LEU A 220 -4.28 4.84 -2.66
CA LEU A 220 -5.60 5.41 -2.35
C LEU A 220 -6.64 5.07 -3.40
N SER A 221 -6.28 5.14 -4.68
CA SER A 221 -7.17 4.82 -5.80
C SER A 221 -7.55 3.34 -5.81
N LEU A 222 -6.58 2.45 -5.54
CA LEU A 222 -6.80 1.02 -5.40
C LEU A 222 -7.70 0.72 -4.20
N GLY A 223 -7.42 1.30 -3.04
CA GLY A 223 -8.25 1.16 -1.84
C GLY A 223 -9.68 1.68 -2.06
N GLY A 224 -9.83 2.86 -2.67
CA GLY A 224 -11.13 3.44 -3.01
C GLY A 224 -11.94 2.59 -3.98
N LEU A 225 -11.29 2.02 -5.00
CA LEU A 225 -11.93 1.10 -5.95
C LEU A 225 -12.50 -0.12 -5.22
N PHE A 226 -11.72 -0.80 -4.39
CA PHE A 226 -12.21 -1.99 -3.69
C PHE A 226 -13.25 -1.68 -2.60
N LEU A 227 -13.15 -0.54 -1.92
CA LEU A 227 -14.18 -0.10 -0.97
C LEU A 227 -15.51 0.22 -1.68
N THR A 228 -15.48 0.90 -2.83
CA THR A 228 -16.70 1.19 -3.60
C THR A 228 -17.33 -0.09 -4.15
N LEU A 229 -16.52 -1.04 -4.62
CA LEU A 229 -16.99 -2.36 -5.02
C LEU A 229 -17.57 -3.17 -3.85
N ASN A 230 -17.03 -3.00 -2.63
CA ASN A 230 -17.58 -3.61 -1.42
C ASN A 230 -18.97 -3.03 -1.08
N ILE A 231 -19.11 -1.70 -1.08
CA ILE A 231 -20.40 -1.03 -0.88
C ILE A 231 -21.43 -1.51 -1.90
N PHE A 232 -21.02 -1.62 -3.17
CA PHE A 232 -21.88 -2.15 -4.23
C PHE A 232 -22.29 -3.60 -3.98
N ALA A 233 -21.38 -4.45 -3.50
CA ALA A 233 -21.67 -5.84 -3.17
C ALA A 233 -22.74 -5.95 -2.06
N LEU A 234 -22.66 -5.13 -1.01
CA LEU A 234 -23.69 -5.08 0.03
C LEU A 234 -25.02 -4.51 -0.46
N GLU A 235 -25.00 -3.44 -1.24
CA GLU A 235 -26.22 -2.82 -1.74
C GLU A 235 -26.97 -3.77 -2.69
N ARG A 236 -26.24 -4.58 -3.47
CA ARG A 236 -26.82 -5.63 -4.31
C ARG A 236 -27.55 -6.70 -3.52
N LEU A 237 -27.11 -7.03 -2.29
CA LEU A 237 -27.82 -7.96 -1.40
C LEU A 237 -29.16 -7.38 -0.94
N ARG A 238 -29.26 -6.06 -0.74
CA ARG A 238 -30.52 -5.39 -0.37
C ARG A 238 -31.54 -5.37 -1.50
N TRP A 239 -31.10 -5.52 -2.75
CA TRP A 239 -31.97 -5.54 -3.93
C TRP A 239 -32.53 -6.92 -4.25
N ALA A 240 -31.99 -7.99 -3.64
CA ALA A 240 -32.45 -9.35 -3.87
C ALA A 240 -33.93 -9.47 -3.44
N GLY A 241 -34.82 -9.62 -4.42
CA GLY A 241 -36.28 -9.72 -4.22
C GLY A 241 -37.10 -8.54 -4.75
N ASN A 242 -36.49 -7.42 -5.18
CA ASN A 242 -37.20 -6.27 -5.75
C ASN A 242 -37.03 -6.21 -7.28
N SER A 243 -38.07 -5.79 -8.03
CA SER A 243 -37.98 -5.66 -9.49
C SER A 243 -36.86 -4.68 -9.91
N SER A 244 -36.23 -4.91 -11.07
CA SER A 244 -35.08 -4.09 -11.50
C SER A 244 -35.50 -2.64 -11.70
N ASN A 245 -35.14 -1.77 -10.75
CA ASN A 245 -35.54 -0.38 -10.76
C ASN A 245 -34.45 0.51 -11.42
N ARG A 246 -34.82 1.67 -11.96
CA ARG A 246 -33.89 2.65 -12.58
C ARG A 246 -32.77 3.06 -11.61
N ARG A 247 -33.05 3.03 -10.30
CA ARG A 247 -32.08 3.24 -9.23
C ARG A 247 -30.98 2.17 -9.17
N HIS A 248 -31.25 0.91 -9.50
CA HIS A 248 -30.22 -0.15 -9.54
C HIS A 248 -29.22 0.11 -10.67
N ARG A 249 -29.72 0.52 -11.85
CA ARG A 249 -28.87 0.93 -12.99
C ARG A 249 -28.07 2.19 -12.70
N GLN A 250 -28.64 3.17 -12.00
CA GLN A 250 -27.94 4.38 -11.59
C GLN A 250 -26.83 4.09 -10.59
N TRP A 251 -27.05 3.25 -9.58
CA TRP A 251 -26.00 2.84 -8.65
C TRP A 251 -24.88 2.05 -9.32
N GLY A 252 -25.22 1.13 -10.23
CA GLY A 252 -24.23 0.47 -11.08
C GLY A 252 -23.40 1.48 -11.88
N ALA A 253 -24.05 2.42 -12.56
CA ALA A 253 -23.37 3.47 -13.33
C ALA A 253 -22.47 4.36 -12.45
N VAL A 254 -22.92 4.75 -11.25
CA VAL A 254 -22.11 5.53 -10.29
C VAL A 254 -20.85 4.76 -9.91
N THR A 255 -20.98 3.47 -9.60
CA THR A 255 -19.80 2.65 -9.23
C THR A 255 -18.82 2.49 -10.37
N VAL A 256 -19.32 2.30 -11.60
CA VAL A 256 -18.48 2.21 -12.81
C VAL A 256 -17.81 3.54 -13.11
N LEU A 257 -18.52 4.66 -13.00
CA LEU A 257 -17.96 5.99 -13.22
C LEU A 257 -16.92 6.36 -12.17
N LEU A 258 -17.14 5.98 -10.91
CA LEU A 258 -16.19 6.23 -9.82
C LEU A 258 -14.93 5.37 -10.00
N ALA A 259 -15.09 4.09 -10.36
CA ALA A 259 -13.99 3.21 -10.73
C ALA A 259 -13.20 3.75 -11.94
N ALA A 260 -13.90 4.17 -13.00
CA ALA A 260 -13.29 4.74 -14.20
C ALA A 260 -12.55 6.06 -13.88
N ASN A 261 -13.11 6.90 -13.01
CA ASN A 261 -12.46 8.14 -12.58
C ASN A 261 -11.18 7.87 -11.78
N LEU A 262 -11.22 6.91 -10.83
CA LEU A 262 -10.02 6.53 -10.06
C LEU A 262 -8.91 5.96 -10.95
N LEU A 263 -9.27 5.19 -11.98
CA LEU A 263 -8.30 4.68 -12.95
C LEU A 263 -7.78 5.78 -13.89
N ALA A 264 -8.65 6.65 -14.40
CA ALA A 264 -8.28 7.76 -15.29
C ALA A 264 -7.38 8.78 -14.58
N ALA A 265 -7.66 9.08 -13.31
CA ALA A 265 -6.83 9.95 -12.50
C ALA A 265 -5.41 9.39 -12.31
N ASN A 266 -5.26 8.06 -12.19
CA ASN A 266 -3.95 7.42 -12.12
C ASN A 266 -3.13 7.65 -13.40
N LEU A 267 -3.77 7.54 -14.57
CA LEU A 267 -3.15 7.83 -15.87
C LEU A 267 -2.83 9.32 -16.04
N TRP A 268 -3.67 10.21 -15.52
CA TRP A 268 -3.47 11.66 -15.61
C TRP A 268 -2.37 12.18 -14.66
N LEU A 269 -2.16 11.52 -13.52
CA LEU A 269 -1.09 11.83 -12.56
C LEU A 269 0.28 11.30 -12.99
N GLN A 270 0.33 10.39 -13.97
CA GLN A 270 1.58 9.83 -14.47
C GLN A 270 2.60 10.89 -14.97
N PRO A 271 2.20 11.89 -15.79
CA PRO A 271 3.11 12.95 -16.26
C PRO A 271 3.50 13.99 -15.21
N ILE A 272 2.90 13.98 -14.01
CA ILE A 272 3.19 14.97 -12.97
C ILE A 272 4.45 14.55 -12.21
N GLY A 273 5.61 15.02 -12.66
CA GLY A 273 6.92 14.79 -12.01
C GLY A 273 7.31 15.82 -10.94
N TRP A 274 6.53 16.89 -10.75
CA TRP A 274 6.84 17.98 -9.82
C TRP A 274 6.41 17.71 -8.36
N ALA A 275 5.58 16.69 -8.12
CA ALA A 275 5.05 16.35 -6.80
C ALA A 275 5.86 15.21 -6.12
N ARG A 276 7.19 15.36 -6.17
CA ARG A 276 8.19 14.47 -5.57
C ARG A 276 8.81 15.15 -4.35
N ALA A 277 8.81 14.47 -3.20
CA ALA A 277 9.46 14.95 -1.99
C ALA A 277 10.57 13.98 -1.57
N ASP A 278 11.81 14.46 -1.58
CA ASP A 278 12.96 13.78 -0.97
C ASP A 278 12.97 14.11 0.54
N ILE A 279 12.89 13.08 1.38
CA ILE A 279 12.94 13.20 2.84
C ILE A 279 14.23 12.62 3.43
N THR A 280 15.18 12.21 2.58
CA THR A 280 16.47 11.68 3.05
C THR A 280 17.31 12.73 3.76
N GLU A 281 18.10 12.29 4.73
CA GLU A 281 19.04 13.16 5.43
C GLU A 281 20.11 13.66 4.45
N GLY A 282 20.07 14.96 4.15
CA GLY A 282 20.98 15.58 3.19
C GLY A 282 20.51 15.60 1.74
N ASN A 283 19.23 15.30 1.46
CA ASN A 283 18.64 15.52 0.13
C ASN A 283 19.42 14.78 -0.98
N ILE A 284 19.73 13.50 -0.74
CA ILE A 284 20.71 12.72 -1.52
C ILE A 284 20.22 12.45 -2.96
N TYR A 285 18.90 12.47 -3.15
CA TYR A 285 18.25 12.27 -4.45
C TYR A 285 17.80 13.58 -5.09
N SER A 286 18.05 14.72 -4.43
CA SER A 286 17.72 16.03 -4.96
C SER A 286 18.92 16.89 -5.34
N ILE A 287 18.73 17.73 -6.36
CA ILE A 287 19.77 18.66 -6.82
C ILE A 287 19.97 19.77 -5.78
N SER A 288 21.22 20.16 -5.55
CA SER A 288 21.54 21.25 -4.64
C SER A 288 20.99 22.59 -5.14
N ASP A 289 20.71 23.52 -4.24
CA ASP A 289 20.27 24.88 -4.58
C ASP A 289 21.27 25.59 -5.51
N THR A 290 22.57 25.32 -5.34
CA THR A 290 23.62 25.82 -6.22
C THR A 290 23.46 25.28 -7.65
N THR A 291 23.20 23.99 -7.79
CA THR A 291 22.99 23.35 -9.09
C THR A 291 21.73 23.89 -9.75
N ARG A 292 20.63 24.04 -9.01
CA ARG A 292 19.40 24.67 -9.48
C ARG A 292 19.65 26.11 -9.96
N GLY A 293 20.49 26.86 -9.24
CA GLY A 293 20.93 28.19 -9.65
C GLY A 293 21.71 28.21 -10.97
N TYR A 294 22.59 27.23 -11.21
CA TYR A 294 23.28 27.10 -12.50
C TYR A 294 22.34 26.70 -13.64
N LEU A 295 21.41 25.75 -13.40
CA LEU A 295 20.44 25.30 -14.40
C LEU A 295 19.52 26.46 -14.84
N SER A 296 19.07 27.30 -13.91
CA SER A 296 18.24 28.48 -14.23
C SER A 296 18.92 29.52 -15.12
N ARG A 297 20.25 29.46 -15.23
CA ARG A 297 21.07 30.39 -16.03
C ARG A 297 21.53 29.78 -17.36
N LEU A 298 21.16 28.55 -17.66
CA LEU A 298 21.47 27.92 -18.94
C LEU A 298 20.75 28.66 -20.07
N ARG A 299 21.52 28.99 -21.12
CA ARG A 299 21.00 29.65 -22.33
C ARG A 299 20.62 28.65 -23.43
N GLU A 300 21.10 27.42 -23.32
CA GLU A 300 20.89 26.34 -24.28
C GLU A 300 20.48 25.07 -23.53
N PRO A 301 19.65 24.20 -24.14
CA PRO A 301 19.19 22.97 -23.49
C PRO A 301 20.35 22.02 -23.22
N LEU A 302 20.51 21.59 -21.97
CA LEU A 302 21.54 20.64 -21.56
C LEU A 302 21.06 19.21 -21.81
N LEU A 303 21.74 18.48 -22.70
CA LEU A 303 21.42 17.08 -22.96
C LEU A 303 22.33 16.16 -22.13
N ILE A 304 21.76 15.48 -21.13
CA ILE A 304 22.45 14.47 -20.33
C ILE A 304 21.96 13.07 -20.76
N ARG A 305 22.87 12.16 -21.13
CA ARG A 305 22.56 10.77 -21.47
C ARG A 305 23.15 9.80 -20.45
N GLY A 306 22.30 9.08 -19.75
CA GLY A 306 22.69 7.97 -18.89
C GLY A 306 22.65 6.64 -19.64
N TYR A 307 23.75 5.89 -19.63
CA TYR A 307 23.82 4.54 -20.19
C TYR A 307 23.79 3.51 -19.06
N PHE A 308 22.72 2.71 -18.99
CA PHE A 308 22.52 1.70 -17.95
C PHE A 308 22.56 0.31 -18.58
N SER A 309 23.49 -0.53 -18.12
CA SER A 309 23.57 -1.94 -18.54
C SER A 309 22.58 -2.78 -17.71
N ALA A 310 21.96 -3.79 -18.33
CA ALA A 310 21.17 -4.79 -17.61
C ALA A 310 22.06 -5.77 -16.81
N GLN A 311 23.32 -5.93 -17.21
CA GLN A 311 24.33 -6.75 -16.52
C GLN A 311 25.31 -5.82 -15.82
N THR A 312 24.91 -5.28 -14.67
CA THR A 312 25.75 -4.41 -13.84
C THR A 312 26.32 -5.19 -12.67
N HIS A 313 27.53 -4.83 -12.23
CA HIS A 313 28.12 -5.41 -11.03
C HIS A 313 27.16 -5.21 -9.83
N PRO A 314 26.96 -6.21 -8.94
CA PRO A 314 26.01 -6.13 -7.83
C PRO A 314 26.20 -4.91 -6.91
N LEU A 315 27.44 -4.43 -6.78
CA LEU A 315 27.78 -3.22 -6.02
C LEU A 315 27.37 -1.91 -6.71
N LEU A 316 27.17 -1.91 -8.03
CA LEU A 316 26.77 -0.75 -8.83
C LEU A 316 25.27 -0.71 -9.10
N ALA A 317 24.59 -1.85 -9.03
CA ALA A 317 23.14 -1.94 -9.20
C ALA A 317 22.35 -0.95 -8.31
N PRO A 318 22.72 -0.70 -7.04
CA PRO A 318 22.03 0.29 -6.20
C PRO A 318 22.22 1.75 -6.63
N LEU A 319 23.25 2.05 -7.43
CA LEU A 319 23.51 3.42 -7.92
C LEU A 319 22.65 3.77 -9.13
N VAL A 320 22.16 2.77 -9.87
CA VAL A 320 21.35 2.98 -11.08
C VAL A 320 20.05 3.74 -10.78
N PRO A 321 19.23 3.34 -9.78
CA PRO A 321 18.04 4.12 -9.40
C PRO A 321 18.40 5.54 -9.01
N ARG A 322 19.44 5.73 -8.19
CA ARG A 322 19.90 7.06 -7.73
C ARG A 322 20.28 7.97 -8.90
N LEU A 323 21.00 7.46 -9.89
CA LEU A 323 21.39 8.23 -11.07
C LEU A 323 20.17 8.55 -11.95
N ARG A 324 19.23 7.62 -12.12
CA ARG A 324 17.98 7.88 -12.84
C ARG A 324 17.15 8.97 -12.15
N ASP A 325 17.04 8.89 -10.83
CA ASP A 325 16.34 9.87 -10.00
C ASP A 325 16.94 11.27 -10.14
N LEU A 326 18.27 11.38 -10.07
CA LEU A 326 18.96 12.66 -10.29
C LEU A 326 18.72 13.19 -11.71
N LEU A 327 18.79 12.33 -12.74
CA LEU A 327 18.55 12.73 -14.13
C LEU A 327 17.12 13.24 -14.34
N GLU A 328 16.12 12.64 -13.69
CA GLU A 328 14.75 13.16 -13.70
C GLU A 328 14.67 14.54 -13.04
N GLU A 329 15.35 14.74 -11.91
CA GLU A 329 15.38 16.06 -11.28
C GLU A 329 16.05 17.13 -12.13
N TYR A 330 17.16 16.80 -12.81
CA TYR A 330 17.78 17.69 -13.79
C TYR A 330 16.77 18.07 -14.89
N ALA A 331 15.99 17.10 -15.39
CA ALA A 331 14.99 17.34 -16.43
C ALA A 331 13.80 18.20 -15.95
N VAL A 332 13.42 18.12 -14.68
CA VAL A 332 12.36 18.97 -14.11
C VAL A 332 12.86 20.40 -13.85
N ALA A 333 14.14 20.56 -13.50
CA ALA A 333 14.71 21.83 -13.07
C ALA A 333 15.23 22.73 -14.20
N GLY A 334 15.48 22.22 -15.42
CA GLY A 334 16.04 23.01 -16.53
C GLY A 334 16.01 22.34 -17.89
#